data_AF-A0A7C1FGA2-F1
#
_entry.id   AF-A0A7C1FGA2-F1
#
_cell.length_a   1.000
_cell.length_b   1.000
_cell.length_c   1.000
_cell.angle_alpha   90.00
_cell.angle_beta   90.00
_cell.angle_gamma   90.00
#
_symmetry.space_group_name_H-M   'P 1'
#
loop_
_entity.id
_entity.type
_entity.pdbx_description
1 polymer ?
#
loop_
_entity_poly.entity_id
_entity_poly.type
_entity_poly.pdbx_seq_one_letter_code
_entity_poly.pdbx_strand_id
1 'polypeptide(L)'
;MESVRMYEMTPHAAVPDLARQAYELTRLAFSSYEGVLTPSEAHTAWYLRRPGMDRKLSRAALHEGRMVSSVYVTVAMVRFGGQLVRTGVVDTVMTHPDHR
;
A
#
# COMPACT_ATOMS: atom_id res chain seq x y z
N MET A 1 -7.75 8.57 29.38
CA MET A 1 -7.34 9.68 28.48
C MET A 1 -6.70 9.00 27.27
N GLU A 2 -7.42 8.87 26.16
CA GLU A 2 -6.82 8.29 24.94
C GLU A 2 -5.69 9.21 24.48
N SER A 3 -4.48 8.67 24.31
CA SER A 3 -3.40 9.45 23.72
C SER A 3 -3.73 9.70 22.25
N VAL A 4 -3.61 10.95 21.81
CA VAL A 4 -3.77 11.29 20.39
C VAL A 4 -2.61 10.66 19.64
N ARG A 5 -2.89 9.66 18.80
CA ARG A 5 -1.90 9.08 17.90
C ARG A 5 -1.67 10.03 16.73
N MET A 6 -0.42 10.44 16.53
CA MET A 6 -0.03 11.27 15.40
C MET A 6 0.29 10.39 14.19
N TYR A 7 -0.28 10.73 13.04
CA TYR A 7 -0.04 10.06 11.77
C TYR A 7 0.44 11.05 10.73
N GLU A 8 1.45 10.66 9.96
CA GLU A 8 1.95 11.42 8.82
C GLU A 8 1.49 10.76 7.51
N MET A 9 0.85 11.52 6.63
CA MET A 9 0.46 11.03 5.31
C MET A 9 1.60 11.24 4.32
N THR A 10 2.21 10.15 3.87
CA THR A 10 3.45 10.17 3.07
C THR A 10 3.21 9.48 1.72
N PRO A 11 3.59 10.08 0.56
CA PRO A 11 3.57 9.37 -0.71
C PRO A 11 4.61 8.25 -0.69
N HIS A 12 4.34 7.13 -1.37
CA HIS A 12 5.30 6.02 -1.49
C HIS A 12 6.67 6.42 -2.06
N ALA A 13 6.73 7.49 -2.85
CA ALA A 13 7.97 8.06 -3.35
C ALA A 13 8.89 8.58 -2.23
N ALA A 14 8.33 8.95 -1.07
CA ALA A 14 9.05 9.52 0.07
C ALA A 14 9.12 8.58 1.28
N VAL A 15 8.57 7.36 1.20
CA VAL A 15 8.67 6.38 2.29
C VAL A 15 10.06 5.73 2.29
N PRO A 16 10.82 5.80 3.40
CA PRO A 16 12.11 5.11 3.51
C PRO A 16 11.91 3.59 3.53
N ASP A 17 12.80 2.84 2.91
CA ASP A 17 12.72 1.37 2.80
C ASP A 17 11.35 0.85 2.36
N LEU A 18 10.70 1.53 1.41
CA LEU A 18 9.31 1.25 1.00
C LEU A 18 8.99 -0.24 0.85
N ALA A 19 9.85 -1.01 0.16
CA ALA A 19 9.62 -2.43 -0.08
C ALA A 19 9.56 -3.25 1.22
N ARG A 20 10.50 -3.01 2.13
CA ARG A 20 10.57 -3.67 3.44
C ARG A 20 9.36 -3.31 4.30
N GLN A 21 9.04 -2.02 4.39
CA GLN A 21 7.90 -1.56 5.20
C GLN A 21 6.57 -2.06 4.65
N ALA A 22 6.40 -2.03 3.33
CA ALA A 22 5.22 -2.59 2.66
C ALA A 22 5.09 -4.09 2.87
N TYR A 23 6.20 -4.84 2.82
CA TYR A 23 6.20 -6.28 3.11
C TYR A 23 5.75 -6.57 4.55
N GLU A 24 6.32 -5.89 5.53
CA GLU A 24 5.92 -6.07 6.93
C GLU A 24 4.44 -5.75 7.15
N LEU A 25 3.96 -4.65 6.58
CA LEU A 25 2.55 -4.29 6.67
C LEU A 25 1.65 -5.32 5.95
N THR A 26 2.04 -5.80 4.77
CA THR A 26 1.30 -6.83 4.01
C THR A 26 1.19 -8.11 4.85
N ARG A 27 2.30 -8.53 5.46
CA ARG A 27 2.35 -9.69 6.35
C ARG A 27 1.41 -9.50 7.54
N LEU A 28 1.45 -8.36 8.22
CA LEU A 28 0.62 -8.09 9.40
C LEU A 28 -0.87 -7.93 9.05
N ALA A 29 -1.18 -7.32 7.91
CA ALA A 29 -2.55 -7.03 7.49
C ALA A 29 -3.27 -8.25 6.91
N PHE A 30 -2.53 -9.17 6.24
CA PHE A 30 -3.14 -10.24 5.47
C PHE A 30 -2.75 -11.67 5.86
N SER A 31 -1.66 -11.92 6.62
CA SER A 31 -1.19 -13.30 6.85
C SER A 31 -2.17 -14.20 7.60
N SER A 32 -3.16 -13.62 8.29
CA SER A 32 -4.18 -14.35 9.03
C SER A 32 -5.35 -14.82 8.17
N TYR A 33 -5.46 -14.39 6.90
CA TYR A 33 -6.53 -14.85 6.01
C TYR A 33 -6.23 -16.26 5.49
N GLU A 34 -7.21 -17.14 5.59
CA GLU A 34 -7.14 -18.48 5.03
C GLU A 34 -6.91 -18.42 3.51
N GLY A 35 -5.95 -19.22 3.02
CA GLY A 35 -5.61 -19.28 1.59
C GLY A 35 -4.78 -18.12 1.06
N VAL A 36 -4.32 -17.19 1.92
CA VAL A 36 -3.45 -16.10 1.48
C VAL A 36 -2.08 -16.64 1.04
N LEU A 37 -1.56 -16.12 -0.07
CA LEU A 37 -0.18 -16.35 -0.45
C LEU A 37 0.73 -15.66 0.58
N THR A 38 1.64 -16.43 1.19
CA THR A 38 2.61 -15.89 2.15
C THR A 38 3.42 -14.78 1.50
N PRO A 39 3.33 -13.53 1.99
CA PRO A 39 4.10 -12.43 1.44
C PRO A 39 5.61 -12.71 1.59
N SER A 40 6.38 -12.35 0.57
CA SER A 40 7.84 -12.27 0.67
C SER A 40 8.30 -10.88 0.27
N GLU A 41 9.40 -10.43 0.86
CA GLU A 41 9.97 -9.12 0.54
C GLU A 41 10.33 -9.02 -0.96
N ALA A 42 10.84 -10.11 -1.55
CA ALA A 42 11.18 -10.16 -2.96
C ALA A 42 9.95 -9.97 -3.87
N HIS A 43 8.83 -10.65 -3.55
CA HIS A 43 7.58 -10.48 -4.28
C HIS A 43 7.02 -9.06 -4.12
N THR A 44 7.01 -8.50 -2.90
CA THR A 44 6.55 -7.13 -2.65
C THR A 44 7.39 -6.10 -3.41
N ALA A 45 8.72 -6.25 -3.42
CA ALA A 45 9.62 -5.38 -4.15
C ALA A 45 9.35 -5.43 -5.67
N TRP A 46 9.12 -6.62 -6.22
CA TRP A 46 8.69 -6.78 -7.62
C TRP A 46 7.33 -6.13 -7.87
N TYR A 47 6.35 -6.36 -7.01
CA TYR A 47 4.98 -5.89 -7.16
C TYR A 47 4.88 -4.36 -7.15
N LEU A 48 5.71 -3.68 -6.35
CA LEU A 48 5.82 -2.22 -6.31
C LEU A 48 6.44 -1.61 -7.58
N ARG A 49 7.12 -2.42 -8.41
CA ARG A 49 7.69 -2.00 -9.71
C ARG A 49 6.81 -2.37 -10.90
N ARG A 50 5.61 -2.94 -10.68
CA ARG A 50 4.74 -3.31 -11.79
C ARG A 50 4.41 -2.09 -12.66
N PRO A 51 4.25 -2.26 -13.99
CA PRO A 51 3.84 -1.18 -14.86
C PRO A 51 2.57 -0.48 -14.37
N GLY A 52 2.56 0.85 -14.43
CA GLY A 52 1.43 1.67 -14.00
C GLY A 52 1.37 1.96 -12.51
N MET A 53 2.08 1.23 -11.64
CA MET A 53 2.14 1.58 -10.21
C MET A 53 2.73 2.99 -10.03
N ASP A 54 1.96 3.90 -9.45
CA ASP A 54 2.37 5.30 -9.31
C ASP A 54 2.72 5.63 -7.86
N ARG A 55 4.02 5.74 -7.58
CA ARG A 55 4.55 6.02 -6.24
C ARG A 55 4.21 7.43 -5.73
N LYS A 56 3.78 8.36 -6.58
CA LYS A 56 3.34 9.70 -6.18
C LYS A 56 1.86 9.70 -5.78
N LEU A 57 1.06 8.81 -6.37
CA LEU A 57 -0.35 8.64 -6.06
C LEU A 57 -0.61 7.65 -4.92
N SER A 58 0.19 6.58 -4.82
CA SER A 58 0.14 5.65 -3.68
C SER A 58 0.53 6.34 -2.37
N ARG A 59 -0.18 6.00 -1.29
CA ARG A 59 -0.06 6.66 0.01
C ARG A 59 0.23 5.68 1.13
N ALA A 60 0.90 6.18 2.15
CA ALA A 60 1.14 5.52 3.42
C ALA A 60 0.78 6.47 4.56
N ALA A 61 0.25 5.93 5.65
CA ALA A 61 0.24 6.60 6.94
C ALA A 61 1.42 6.07 7.76
N LEU A 62 2.28 6.98 8.21
CA LEU A 62 3.40 6.67 9.10
C LEU A 62 3.05 7.02 10.54
N HIS A 63 3.43 6.14 11.47
CA HIS A 63 3.42 6.39 12.90
C HIS A 63 4.82 6.07 13.43
N GLU A 64 5.46 7.05 14.09
CA GLU A 64 6.84 6.90 14.59
C GLU A 64 7.82 6.40 13.51
N GLY A 65 7.65 6.91 12.28
CA GLY A 65 8.48 6.54 11.11
C GLY A 65 8.16 5.17 10.48
N ARG A 66 7.17 4.43 11.00
CA ARG A 66 6.75 3.12 10.48
C ARG A 66 5.42 3.19 9.74
N MET A 67 5.34 2.51 8.61
CA MET A 67 4.11 2.36 7.83
C MET A 67 3.10 1.51 8.60
N VAL A 68 1.99 2.14 8.99
CA VAL A 68 0.88 1.49 9.72
C VAL A 68 -0.39 1.39 8.89
N SER A 69 -0.47 2.14 7.79
CA SER A 69 -1.53 2.00 6.79
C SER A 69 -0.98 2.37 5.42
N SER A 70 -1.55 1.79 4.36
CA SER A 70 -1.09 2.02 3.00
C SER A 70 -2.16 1.70 1.96
N VAL A 71 -2.11 2.38 0.84
CA VAL A 71 -2.94 2.15 -0.34
C VAL A 71 -2.13 2.31 -1.60
N TYR A 72 -2.34 1.40 -2.55
CA TYR A 72 -1.64 1.39 -3.82
C TYR A 72 -2.53 1.97 -4.92
N VAL A 73 -1.92 2.73 -5.83
CA VAL A 73 -2.61 3.29 -6.99
C VAL A 73 -1.85 2.89 -8.24
N THR A 74 -2.49 2.07 -9.09
CA THR A 74 -2.00 1.74 -10.43
C THR A 74 -2.75 2.57 -11.46
N VAL A 75 -2.05 3.35 -12.28
CA VAL A 75 -2.64 4.06 -13.41
C VAL A 75 -2.68 3.16 -14.63
N ALA A 76 -3.87 2.91 -15.16
CA ALA A 76 -4.08 2.11 -16.35
C ALA A 76 -5.13 2.74 -17.27
N MET A 77 -5.12 2.35 -18.54
CA MET A 77 -6.20 2.66 -19.48
C MET A 77 -7.29 1.59 -19.36
N VAL A 78 -8.50 1.99 -19.00
CA VAL A 78 -9.63 1.07 -18.77
C VAL A 78 -10.78 1.41 -19.72
N ARG A 79 -11.44 0.39 -20.28
CA ARG A 79 -12.66 0.60 -21.06
C ARG A 79 -13.87 0.77 -20.14
N PHE A 80 -14.47 1.95 -20.13
CA PHE A 80 -15.72 2.26 -19.44
C PHE A 80 -16.74 2.81 -20.45
N GLY A 81 -17.91 2.17 -20.56
CA GLY A 81 -18.93 2.58 -21.53
C GLY A 81 -18.45 2.59 -22.98
N GLY A 82 -17.51 1.70 -23.35
CA GLY A 82 -16.90 1.65 -24.68
C GLY A 82 -15.73 2.63 -24.91
N GLN A 83 -15.54 3.62 -24.05
CA GLN A 83 -14.45 4.59 -24.13
C GLN A 83 -13.24 4.15 -23.30
N LEU A 84 -12.03 4.44 -23.81
CA LEU A 84 -10.80 4.19 -23.08
C LEU A 84 -10.47 5.39 -22.19
N VAL A 85 -10.43 5.17 -20.88
CA VAL A 85 -10.26 6.22 -19.86
C VAL A 85 -8.99 5.97 -19.06
N ARG A 86 -8.22 7.03 -18.77
CA ARG A 86 -7.07 6.96 -17.86
C ARG A 86 -7.58 6.90 -16.42
N THR A 87 -7.38 5.76 -15.76
CA THR A 87 -7.98 5.47 -14.45
C THR A 87 -6.92 5.11 -13.41
N GLY A 88 -7.07 5.65 -12.20
CA GLY A 88 -6.33 5.18 -11.02
C GLY A 88 -7.07 4.01 -10.39
N VAL A 89 -6.51 2.81 -10.52
CA VAL A 89 -6.99 1.59 -9.86
C VAL A 89 -6.40 1.56 -8.45
N VAL A 90 -7.29 1.62 -7.46
CA VAL A 90 -6.94 1.51 -6.06
C VAL A 90 -6.93 0.04 -5.65
N ASP A 91 -5.82 -0.46 -5.12
CA ASP A 91 -5.69 -1.81 -4.63
C ASP A 91 -4.82 -1.90 -3.36
N THR A 92 -4.72 -3.11 -2.80
CA THR A 92 -3.85 -3.45 -1.66
C THR A 92 -3.97 -2.45 -0.50
N VAL A 93 -5.21 -2.20 -0.06
CA VAL A 93 -5.49 -1.36 1.11
C VAL A 93 -5.13 -2.15 2.36
N MET A 94 -4.19 -1.63 3.14
CA MET A 94 -3.64 -2.29 4.31
C MET A 94 -3.76 -1.39 5.52
N THR A 95 -4.10 -1.96 6.67
CA THR A 95 -4.02 -1.28 7.96
C THR A 95 -3.55 -2.27 9.01
N HIS A 96 -2.51 -1.88 9.74
CA HIS A 96 -1.94 -2.66 10.83
C HIS A 96 -3.05 -2.97 11.86
N PRO A 97 -3.17 -4.21 12.36
CA PRO A 97 -4.25 -4.59 13.28
C PRO A 97 -4.40 -3.67 14.50
N ASP A 98 -3.28 -3.27 15.11
CA ASP A 98 -3.27 -2.36 16.27
C ASP A 98 -3.63 -0.90 15.97
N HIS A 99 -3.90 -0.56 14.71
CA HIS A 99 -4.22 0.79 14.21
C HIS A 99 -5.60 0.86 13.55
N ARG A 100 -6.45 -0.15 13.77
CA ARG A 100 -7.85 -0.17 13.32
C ARG A 100 -8.76 0.57 14.29
#